data_AF-A0A399WPJ0-F1
#
_entry.id   AF-A0A399WPJ0-F1
#
_cell.length_a   1.000
_cell.length_b   1.000
_cell.length_c   1.000
_cell.angle_alpha   90.00
_cell.angle_beta   90.00
_cell.angle_gamma   90.00
#
_symmetry.space_group_name_H-M   'P 1'
#
loop_
_entity.id
_entity.type
_entity.pdbx_description
1 polymer ?
#
loop_
_entity_poly.entity_id
_entity_poly.type
_entity_poly.pdbx_seq_one_letter_code
_entity_poly.pdbx_strand_id
1 'polypeptide(L)'
;MKKVFIGIVVGALLAIPIFADQAAYVSRAQAEKAAAFLKDKKEIRHYCAPCDDKGDRVEAIESVDAVDAGYQGYWEVKVNGKGVDLAYVYFKTKKGKWKNLAKELDIKVKDVPKHLPDSAD
;
A
#
# COMPACT_ATOMS: atom_id res chain seq x y z
N MET A 1 15.39 -9.27 59.70
CA MET A 1 15.29 -10.02 58.43
C MET A 1 14.62 -9.12 57.40
N LYS A 2 15.36 -8.67 56.39
CA LYS A 2 14.92 -7.67 55.40
C LYS A 2 13.95 -8.34 54.40
N LYS A 3 12.68 -7.92 54.39
CA LYS A 3 11.71 -8.37 53.38
C LYS A 3 12.03 -7.64 52.08
N VAL A 4 12.59 -8.36 51.10
CA VAL A 4 12.82 -7.83 49.75
C VAL A 4 11.47 -7.89 49.03
N PHE A 5 10.88 -6.74 48.75
CA PHE A 5 9.73 -6.63 47.85
C PHE A 5 10.24 -6.86 46.42
N ILE A 6 9.97 -8.04 45.86
CA ILE A 6 10.16 -8.32 44.44
C ILE A 6 8.98 -7.66 43.71
N GLY A 7 9.19 -6.44 43.22
CA GLY A 7 8.24 -5.76 42.34
C GLY A 7 8.31 -6.38 40.95
N ILE A 8 7.29 -7.14 40.57
CA ILE A 8 7.10 -7.60 39.19
C ILE A 8 6.66 -6.36 38.38
N VAL A 9 7.60 -5.76 37.65
CA VAL A 9 7.28 -4.76 36.62
C VAL A 9 6.74 -5.54 35.42
N VAL A 10 5.41 -5.60 35.30
CA VAL A 10 4.74 -6.08 34.09
C VAL A 10 4.97 -5.03 33.01
N GLY A 11 6.00 -5.24 32.18
CA GLY A 11 6.29 -4.41 31.02
C GLY A 11 5.16 -4.52 30.00
N ALA A 12 4.33 -3.49 29.91
CA ALA A 12 3.37 -3.34 28.82
C ALA A 12 4.15 -3.15 27.51
N LEU A 13 4.21 -4.20 26.69
CA LEU A 13 4.61 -4.10 25.29
C LEU A 13 3.64 -3.14 24.59
N LEU A 14 4.10 -1.93 24.30
CA LEU A 14 3.42 -1.01 23.40
C LEU A 14 3.47 -1.63 21.99
N ALA A 15 2.39 -2.28 21.59
CA ALA A 15 2.19 -2.71 20.22
C ALA A 15 1.99 -1.46 19.36
N ILE A 16 3.08 -0.97 18.76
CA ILE A 16 2.98 -0.04 17.63
C ILE A 16 2.32 -0.82 16.49
N PRO A 17 1.14 -0.39 16.00
CA PRO A 17 0.58 -0.98 14.80
C PRO A 17 1.53 -0.65 13.65
N ILE A 18 2.33 -1.63 13.27
CA ILE A 18 2.99 -1.62 11.96
C ILE A 18 1.81 -1.66 10.99
N PHE A 19 1.49 -0.53 10.35
CA PHE A 19 0.42 -0.44 9.36
C PHE A 19 0.83 -1.30 8.16
N ALA A 20 0.51 -2.59 8.27
CA ALA A 20 0.84 -3.60 7.30
C ALA A 20 0.24 -3.26 5.94
N ASP A 21 0.83 -3.85 4.91
CA ASP A 21 0.30 -3.79 3.55
C ASP A 21 -1.19 -4.12 3.54
N GLN A 22 -2.02 -3.18 3.11
CA GLN A 22 -3.47 -3.33 3.09
C GLN A 22 -3.94 -4.07 1.84
N ALA A 23 -3.20 -3.97 0.75
CA ALA A 23 -3.51 -4.61 -0.53
C ALA A 23 -2.26 -4.94 -1.37
N ALA A 24 -1.16 -5.36 -0.74
CA ALA A 24 -0.01 -5.94 -1.47
C ALA A 24 -0.32 -7.34 -2.02
N TYR A 25 -1.07 -8.14 -1.25
CA TYR A 25 -1.54 -9.46 -1.66
C TYR A 25 -3.05 -9.46 -1.80
N VAL A 26 -3.51 -9.76 -3.02
CA VAL A 26 -4.91 -9.73 -3.40
C VAL A 26 -5.30 -11.02 -4.14
N SER A 27 -6.58 -11.20 -4.44
CA SER A 27 -6.99 -12.30 -5.31
C SER A 27 -6.41 -12.13 -6.71
N ARG A 28 -6.22 -13.25 -7.42
CA ARG A 28 -5.79 -13.25 -8.83
C ARG A 28 -6.59 -12.28 -9.70
N ALA A 29 -7.91 -12.32 -9.61
CA ALA A 29 -8.79 -11.46 -10.39
C ALA A 29 -8.56 -9.96 -10.09
N GLN A 30 -8.28 -9.61 -8.83
CA GLN A 30 -7.95 -8.23 -8.46
C GLN A 30 -6.58 -7.82 -9.01
N ALA A 31 -5.56 -8.68 -8.90
CA ALA A 31 -4.23 -8.41 -9.43
C ALA A 31 -4.25 -8.24 -10.95
N GLU A 32 -4.92 -9.14 -11.68
CA GLU A 32 -5.07 -9.05 -13.13
C GLU A 32 -5.81 -7.78 -13.56
N LYS A 33 -6.91 -7.43 -12.88
CA LYS A 33 -7.67 -6.19 -13.13
C LYS A 33 -6.79 -4.95 -12.88
N ALA A 34 -6.03 -4.93 -11.80
CA ALA A 34 -5.14 -3.82 -11.46
C ALA A 34 -3.98 -3.69 -12.46
N ALA A 35 -3.34 -4.79 -12.82
CA ALA A 35 -2.27 -4.80 -13.81
C ALA A 35 -2.78 -4.32 -15.19
N ALA A 36 -3.94 -4.82 -15.64
CA ALA A 36 -4.57 -4.36 -16.89
C ALA A 36 -4.88 -2.86 -16.86
N PHE A 37 -5.40 -2.34 -15.74
CA PHE A 37 -5.70 -0.92 -15.59
C PHE A 37 -4.44 -0.04 -15.65
N LEU A 38 -3.33 -0.50 -15.08
CA LEU A 38 -2.07 0.23 -15.01
C LEU A 38 -1.28 0.23 -16.33
N LYS A 39 -1.49 -0.75 -17.21
CA LYS A 39 -0.83 -0.81 -18.54
C LYS A 39 -1.08 0.43 -19.41
N ASP A 40 -2.21 1.12 -19.22
CA ASP A 40 -2.53 2.34 -19.94
C ASP A 40 -2.10 3.63 -19.21
N LYS A 41 -1.35 3.50 -18.11
CA LYS A 41 -0.87 4.64 -17.32
C LYS A 41 0.62 4.86 -17.59
N LYS A 42 1.04 6.12 -17.49
CA LYS A 42 2.45 6.51 -17.69
C LYS A 42 3.24 6.49 -16.39
N GLU A 43 2.60 6.81 -15.29
CA GLU A 43 3.22 6.98 -13.98
C GLU A 43 2.22 6.64 -12.88
N ILE A 44 2.77 6.22 -11.75
CA ILE A 44 2.07 6.06 -10.48
C ILE A 44 2.74 6.92 -9.42
N ARG A 45 1.97 7.29 -8.41
CA ARG A 45 2.46 7.93 -7.19
C ARG A 45 2.27 6.97 -6.02
N HIS A 46 3.36 6.69 -5.32
CA HIS A 46 3.35 5.89 -4.09
C HIS A 46 3.13 6.82 -2.91
N TYR A 47 2.15 6.52 -2.07
CA TYR A 47 1.88 7.28 -0.85
C TYR A 47 1.13 6.46 0.19
N CYS A 48 1.74 6.28 1.36
CA CYS A 48 1.13 5.63 2.51
C CYS A 48 0.61 6.67 3.51
N ALA A 49 -0.67 7.01 3.43
CA ALA A 49 -1.32 7.94 4.35
C ALA A 49 -1.21 7.57 5.85
N PRO A 50 -1.38 6.28 6.27
CA PRO A 50 -1.29 5.93 7.68
C PRO A 50 0.14 5.75 8.20
N CYS A 51 1.17 5.76 7.34
CA CYS A 51 2.54 5.43 7.75
C CYS A 51 3.27 6.58 8.47
N ASP A 52 2.66 7.76 8.61
CA ASP A 52 3.31 9.00 9.11
C ASP A 52 4.59 9.38 8.33
N ASP A 53 4.82 8.72 7.19
CA ASP A 53 5.96 8.91 6.31
C ASP A 53 5.65 10.06 5.34
N LYS A 54 6.60 10.99 5.22
CA LYS A 54 6.43 12.22 4.45
C LYS A 54 6.79 12.07 2.97
N GLY A 55 7.37 10.92 2.59
CA GLY A 55 7.80 10.69 1.22
C GLY A 55 6.71 10.06 0.37
N ASP A 56 6.01 10.85 -0.42
CA ASP A 56 5.46 10.33 -1.66
C ASP A 56 6.56 10.26 -2.73
N ARG A 57 6.41 9.35 -3.70
CA ARG A 57 7.28 9.34 -4.87
C ARG A 57 6.48 9.04 -6.12
N VAL A 58 6.86 9.70 -7.22
CA VAL A 58 6.33 9.37 -8.55
C VAL A 58 7.30 8.41 -9.23
N GLU A 59 6.75 7.35 -9.81
CA GLU A 59 7.48 6.34 -10.57
C GLU A 59 6.86 6.21 -11.96
N ALA A 60 7.70 6.28 -12.99
CA ALA A 60 7.29 5.97 -14.36
C ALA A 60 7.05 4.46 -14.51
N ILE A 61 6.01 4.09 -15.24
CA ILE A 61 5.67 2.69 -15.49
C ILE A 61 6.39 2.22 -16.75
N GLU A 62 7.30 1.27 -16.60
CA GLU A 62 7.99 0.58 -17.69
C GLU A 62 7.41 -0.81 -17.92
N SER A 63 7.06 -1.51 -16.84
CA SER A 63 6.37 -2.80 -16.90
C SER A 63 5.33 -2.94 -15.79
N VAL A 64 4.29 -3.74 -16.08
CA VAL A 64 3.27 -4.11 -15.09
C VAL A 64 2.87 -5.57 -15.27
N ASP A 65 3.02 -6.34 -14.19
CA ASP A 65 2.73 -7.76 -14.15
C ASP A 65 1.80 -8.08 -12.98
N ALA A 66 0.90 -9.05 -13.18
CA ALA A 66 0.21 -9.74 -12.10
C ALA A 66 0.84 -11.13 -11.97
N VAL A 67 1.37 -11.45 -10.80
CA VAL A 67 2.10 -12.71 -10.58
C VAL A 67 1.62 -13.40 -9.30
N ASP A 68 1.81 -14.73 -9.27
CA ASP A 68 1.62 -15.51 -8.05
C ASP A 68 2.61 -15.02 -6.99
N ALA A 69 2.10 -14.69 -5.80
CA ALA A 69 2.91 -14.16 -4.70
C ALA A 69 3.74 -15.25 -3.99
N GLY A 70 3.58 -16.52 -4.37
CA GLY A 70 4.19 -17.67 -3.70
C GLY A 70 3.61 -17.93 -2.31
N TYR A 71 2.50 -17.29 -1.95
CA TYR A 71 1.94 -17.31 -0.60
C TYR A 71 0.42 -17.50 -0.63
N GLN A 72 -0.05 -18.61 -0.08
CA GLN A 72 -1.48 -18.90 0.16
C GLN A 72 -2.41 -18.68 -1.04
N GLY A 73 -1.91 -18.82 -2.28
CA GLY A 73 -2.69 -18.59 -3.50
C GLY A 73 -3.03 -17.12 -3.76
N TYR A 74 -2.41 -16.19 -3.04
CA TYR A 74 -2.50 -14.76 -3.31
C TYR A 74 -1.64 -14.37 -4.51
N TRP A 75 -2.02 -13.23 -5.08
CA TRP A 75 -1.35 -12.61 -6.19
C TRP A 75 -0.93 -11.20 -5.81
N GLU A 76 0.16 -10.74 -6.40
CA GLU A 76 0.66 -9.38 -6.27
C GLU A 76 0.71 -8.70 -7.64
N VAL A 77 0.67 -7.37 -7.62
CA VAL A 77 0.99 -6.56 -8.80
C VAL A 77 2.44 -6.11 -8.68
N LYS A 78 3.20 -6.29 -9.74
CA LYS A 78 4.55 -5.75 -9.86
C LYS A 78 4.55 -4.60 -10.85
N VAL A 79 5.11 -3.47 -10.42
CA VAL A 79 5.45 -2.36 -11.30
C VAL A 79 6.97 -2.33 -11.38
N ASN A 80 7.50 -2.36 -12.60
CA ASN A 80 8.95 -2.41 -12.85
C ASN A 80 9.65 -3.56 -12.09
N GLY A 81 8.99 -4.71 -12.02
CA GLY A 81 9.47 -5.91 -11.31
C GLY A 81 9.40 -5.85 -9.78
N LYS A 82 8.91 -4.76 -9.19
CA LYS A 82 8.76 -4.60 -7.73
C LYS A 82 7.29 -4.72 -7.31
N GLY A 83 7.03 -5.54 -6.29
CA GLY A 83 5.70 -5.64 -5.70
C GLY A 83 5.24 -4.29 -5.14
N VAL A 84 3.96 -3.97 -5.33
CA VAL A 84 3.35 -2.73 -4.83
C VAL A 84 2.09 -3.03 -4.01
N ASP A 85 1.85 -2.22 -2.98
CA ASP A 85 0.58 -2.22 -2.26
C ASP A 85 -0.43 -1.34 -3.00
N LEU A 86 -1.50 -1.95 -3.52
CA LEU A 86 -2.54 -1.24 -4.27
C LEU A 86 -3.26 -0.16 -3.44
N ALA A 87 -3.24 -0.25 -2.12
CA ALA A 87 -3.78 0.77 -1.22
C ALA A 87 -2.95 2.06 -1.23
N TYR A 88 -1.67 1.97 -1.55
CA TYR A 88 -0.70 3.07 -1.54
C TYR A 88 -0.30 3.53 -2.94
N VAL A 89 -0.92 2.98 -3.98
CA VAL A 89 -0.72 3.38 -5.37
C VAL A 89 -1.82 4.35 -5.82
N TYR A 90 -1.40 5.46 -6.40
CA TYR A 90 -2.26 6.46 -7.02
C TYR A 90 -1.92 6.60 -8.49
N PHE A 91 -2.93 6.70 -9.35
CA PHE A 91 -2.74 6.96 -10.77
C PHE A 91 -3.21 8.36 -11.13
N LYS A 92 -2.64 8.91 -12.20
CA LYS A 92 -3.03 10.21 -12.72
C LYS A 92 -4.25 10.10 -13.63
N THR A 93 -5.30 10.85 -13.30
CA THR A 93 -6.50 10.96 -14.14
C THR A 93 -6.25 11.86 -15.35
N LYS A 94 -7.14 11.82 -16.36
CA LYS A 94 -7.10 12.72 -17.51
C LYS A 94 -7.13 14.21 -17.13
N LYS A 95 -7.61 14.55 -15.93
CA LYS A 95 -7.69 15.92 -15.39
C LYS A 95 -6.46 16.30 -14.54
N GLY A 96 -5.39 15.50 -14.56
CA GLY A 96 -4.16 15.75 -13.80
C GLY A 96 -4.19 15.28 -12.34
N LYS A 97 -5.37 15.02 -11.77
CA LYS A 97 -5.53 14.63 -10.36
C LYS A 97 -5.05 13.21 -10.08
N TRP A 98 -4.42 13.00 -8.93
CA TRP A 98 -4.07 11.68 -8.40
C TRP A 98 -5.27 11.00 -7.74
N LYS A 99 -5.53 9.74 -8.08
CA LYS A 99 -6.63 8.94 -7.53
C LYS A 99 -6.15 7.58 -7.06
N ASN A 100 -6.64 7.15 -5.89
CA ASN A 100 -6.26 5.87 -5.27
C ASN A 100 -6.71 4.68 -6.13
N LEU A 101 -5.77 3.77 -6.44
CA LEU A 101 -6.00 2.63 -7.31
C LEU A 101 -6.93 1.58 -6.68
N ALA A 102 -6.69 1.19 -5.43
CA ALA A 102 -7.55 0.23 -4.74
C ALA A 102 -9.02 0.70 -4.71
N LYS A 103 -9.25 1.97 -4.38
CA LYS A 103 -10.59 2.58 -4.39
C LYS A 103 -11.23 2.68 -5.77
N GLU A 104 -10.43 2.86 -6.83
CA GLU A 104 -10.94 2.84 -8.22
C GLU A 104 -11.40 1.44 -8.64
N LEU A 105 -10.75 0.40 -8.11
CA LEU A 105 -11.00 -0.99 -8.51
C LEU A 105 -11.95 -1.73 -7.56
N ASP A 106 -12.54 -1.02 -6.59
CA ASP A 106 -13.41 -1.53 -5.52
C ASP A 106 -12.72 -2.56 -4.60
N ILE A 107 -11.41 -2.40 -4.38
CA ILE A 107 -10.64 -3.17 -3.40
C ILE A 107 -10.81 -2.52 -2.03
N LYS A 108 -11.18 -3.33 -1.03
CA LYS A 108 -11.46 -2.86 0.34
C LYS A 108 -10.16 -2.44 1.02
N VAL A 109 -10.05 -1.14 1.32
CA VAL A 109 -8.92 -0.52 2.03
C VAL A 109 -9.44 0.52 3.02
N LYS A 110 -8.65 0.86 4.03
CA LYS A 110 -8.99 1.81 5.10
C LYS A 110 -7.93 2.91 5.20
N ASP A 111 -8.34 4.05 5.74
CA ASP A 111 -7.42 5.15 6.13
C ASP A 111 -6.50 5.68 5.00
N VAL A 112 -6.86 5.45 3.74
CA VAL A 112 -6.20 6.01 2.55
C VAL A 112 -7.13 7.01 1.85
N PRO A 113 -6.67 8.22 1.50
CA PRO A 113 -7.51 9.21 0.83
C PRO A 113 -7.89 8.76 -0.59
N LYS A 114 -9.03 9.24 -1.09
CA LYS A 114 -9.45 8.92 -2.48
C LYS A 114 -8.61 9.65 -3.52
N HIS A 115 -8.13 10.84 -3.18
CA HIS A 115 -7.34 11.70 -4.06
C HIS A 115 -6.17 12.31 -3.28
N LEU A 116 -5.09 12.65 -3.98
CA LEU A 116 -3.98 13.43 -3.44
C LEU A 116 -3.92 14.81 -4.12
N PRO A 117 -3.33 15.83 -3.47
CA PRO A 117 -2.97 17.09 -4.12
C PRO A 117 -2.02 16.86 -5.29
N ASP A 118 -1.91 17.81 -6.21
CA ASP A 118 -1.08 17.65 -7.42
C ASP A 118 0.43 17.66 -7.10
N SER A 119 0.85 18.39 -6.06
CA SER A 119 2.21 18.43 -5.48
C SER A 119 2.30 17.64 -4.17
N ALA A 120 3.53 17.26 -3.80
CA ALA A 120 3.90 16.98 -2.43
C ALA A 120 4.23 18.32 -1.78
N ASP A 121 3.44 18.76 -0.80
CA ASP A 121 3.70 19.99 -0.06
C ASP A 121 4.56 19.71 1.17
#